data_AF-A0A1V5JY08-F1
#
_entry.id   AF-A0A1V5JY08-F1
#
_cell.length_a   1.000
_cell.length_b   1.000
_cell.length_c   1.000
_cell.angle_alpha   90.00
_cell.angle_beta   90.00
_cell.angle_gamma   90.00
#
_symmetry.space_group_name_H-M   'P 1'
#
loop_
_entity.id
_entity.type
_entity.pdbx_description
1 polymer ?
#
loop_
_entity_poly.entity_id
_entity_poly.type
_entity_poly.pdbx_seq_one_letter_code
_entity_poly.pdbx_strand_id
1 'polypeptide(L)'
;MWGLACFTSTLSHLRALPWEGWALLAYLVLIPTLGAYGLVMWALRRVPSAVVSLLSMTEMLFAIFWGWWLLGEIPTPATLGGAAFIGTAVVLVTLEGWVAWGKTPLVEDPKP
;
A
#
# COMPACT_ATOMS: atom_id res chain seq x y z
N MET A 1 -23.40 17.84 -15.76
CA MET A 1 -23.86 17.10 -16.96
C MET A 1 -22.97 15.92 -17.35
N TRP A 2 -21.66 15.92 -17.09
CA TRP A 2 -20.74 14.83 -17.47
C TRP A 2 -20.78 13.56 -16.57
N GLY A 3 -21.07 13.71 -15.26
CA GLY A 3 -21.03 12.58 -14.30
C GLY A 3 -22.09 11.49 -14.53
N LEU A 4 -23.29 11.86 -14.98
CA LEU A 4 -24.36 10.89 -15.26
C LEU A 4 -24.17 10.16 -16.61
N ALA A 5 -23.51 10.80 -17.58
CA ALA A 5 -23.21 10.22 -18.88
C ALA A 5 -22.13 9.13 -18.77
N CYS A 6 -21.06 9.38 -18.01
CA CYS A 6 -20.03 8.37 -17.73
C CYS A 6 -20.59 7.17 -16.95
N PHE A 7 -21.54 7.40 -16.03
CA PHE A 7 -22.14 6.34 -15.24
C PHE A 7 -23.00 5.41 -16.11
N THR A 8 -23.85 6.00 -16.97
CA THR A 8 -24.75 5.24 -17.84
C THR A 8 -24.01 4.48 -18.95
N SER A 9 -22.98 5.08 -19.55
CA SER A 9 -22.18 4.42 -20.60
C SER A 9 -21.28 3.31 -20.03
N THR A 10 -20.68 3.52 -18.86
CA THR A 10 -19.81 2.52 -18.24
C THR A 10 -20.62 1.30 -17.76
N LEU A 11 -21.82 1.52 -17.20
CA LEU A 11 -22.70 0.44 -16.73
C LEU A 11 -23.17 -0.49 -17.85
N SER A 12 -23.42 0.03 -19.05
CA SER A 12 -23.79 -0.81 -20.20
C SER A 12 -22.60 -1.65 -20.68
N HIS A 13 -21.39 -1.10 -20.68
CA HIS A 13 -20.18 -1.85 -21.02
C HIS A 13 -19.81 -2.92 -19.97
N LEU A 14 -20.05 -2.67 -18.69
CA LEU A 14 -19.86 -3.68 -17.62
C LEU A 14 -20.83 -4.86 -17.75
N ARG A 15 -22.06 -4.63 -18.23
CA ARG A 15 -23.02 -5.70 -18.51
C ARG A 15 -22.69 -6.50 -19.77
N ALA A 16 -22.01 -5.88 -20.73
CA ALA A 16 -21.54 -6.53 -21.96
C ALA A 16 -20.17 -7.23 -21.78
N LEU A 17 -19.61 -7.24 -20.57
CA LEU A 17 -18.31 -7.81 -20.30
C LEU A 17 -18.36 -9.34 -20.39
N PRO A 18 -17.44 -9.98 -21.13
CA PRO A 18 -17.36 -11.43 -21.18
C PRO A 18 -16.97 -12.00 -19.80
N TRP A 19 -17.17 -13.30 -19.59
CA TRP A 19 -16.98 -13.92 -18.27
C TRP A 19 -15.54 -13.76 -17.75
N GLU A 20 -14.55 -13.72 -18.65
CA GLU A 20 -13.14 -13.47 -18.31
C GLU A 20 -12.95 -12.08 -17.66
N GLY A 21 -13.70 -11.08 -18.13
CA GLY A 21 -13.65 -9.73 -17.57
C GLY A 21 -14.21 -9.69 -16.14
N TRP A 22 -15.29 -10.44 -15.89
CA TRP A 22 -15.82 -10.60 -14.53
C TRP A 22 -14.85 -11.33 -13.60
N ALA A 23 -14.13 -12.34 -14.11
CA ALA A 23 -13.10 -13.04 -13.34
C ALA A 23 -11.92 -12.11 -12.97
N LEU A 24 -11.46 -11.27 -13.90
CA LEU A 24 -10.40 -10.28 -13.65
C LEU A 24 -10.85 -9.20 -12.64
N LEU A 25 -12.10 -8.73 -12.75
CA LEU A 25 -12.67 -7.81 -11.77
C LEU A 25 -12.76 -8.45 -10.38
N ALA A 26 -13.24 -9.68 -10.30
CA ALA A 26 -13.29 -10.42 -9.05
C ALA A 26 -11.88 -10.60 -8.46
N TYR A 27 -10.88 -10.90 -9.29
CA TYR A 27 -9.48 -11.00 -8.86
C TYR A 27 -8.96 -9.68 -8.26
N LEU A 28 -9.16 -8.54 -8.95
CA LEU A 28 -8.76 -7.22 -8.46
C LEU A 28 -9.47 -6.81 -7.17
N VAL A 29 -10.74 -7.18 -7.01
CA VAL A 29 -11.48 -6.89 -5.79
C VAL A 29 -11.02 -7.78 -4.64
N LEU A 30 -10.92 -9.09 -4.87
CA LEU A 30 -10.62 -10.04 -3.79
C LEU A 30 -9.16 -9.97 -3.33
N ILE A 31 -8.22 -9.86 -4.26
CA ILE A 31 -6.79 -10.02 -3.96
C ILE A 31 -6.17 -8.70 -3.46
N PRO A 32 -5.93 -7.68 -4.29
CA PRO A 32 -5.28 -6.47 -3.80
C PRO A 32 -6.21 -5.60 -2.96
N THR A 33 -7.53 -5.58 -3.24
CA THR A 33 -8.43 -4.72 -2.46
C THR A 33 -8.77 -5.35 -1.12
N LEU A 34 -9.53 -6.45 -1.08
CA LEU A 34 -9.94 -7.08 0.17
C LEU A 34 -8.77 -7.76 0.89
N GLY A 35 -7.91 -8.48 0.17
CA GLY A 35 -6.78 -9.19 0.74
C GLY A 35 -5.76 -8.24 1.37
N ALA A 36 -5.18 -7.32 0.59
CA ALA A 36 -4.15 -6.43 1.11
C ALA A 36 -4.70 -5.46 2.18
N TYR A 37 -5.86 -4.85 1.94
CA TYR A 37 -6.49 -3.97 2.94
C TYR A 37 -6.87 -4.73 4.21
N GLY A 38 -7.43 -5.93 4.07
CA GLY A 38 -7.76 -6.79 5.21
C GLY A 38 -6.53 -7.15 6.03
N LEU A 39 -5.39 -7.44 5.38
CA LEU A 39 -4.13 -7.71 6.04
C LEU A 39 -3.59 -6.48 6.77
N VAL A 40 -3.68 -5.30 6.19
CA VAL A 40 -3.30 -4.03 6.83
C VAL A 40 -4.16 -3.76 8.07
N MET A 41 -5.48 -3.91 7.96
CA MET A 41 -6.39 -3.70 9.10
C MET A 41 -6.19 -4.74 10.19
N TRP A 42 -5.82 -5.96 9.82
CA TRP A 42 -5.43 -6.98 10.78
C TRP A 42 -4.09 -6.67 11.45
N ALA A 43 -3.11 -6.17 10.71
CA ALA A 43 -1.81 -5.75 11.25
C ALA A 43 -1.97 -4.59 12.24
N LEU A 44 -2.83 -3.61 11.94
CA LEU A 44 -3.14 -2.49 12.84
C LEU A 44 -3.71 -2.92 14.19
N ARG A 45 -4.33 -4.11 14.28
CA ARG A 45 -4.81 -4.66 15.55
C ARG A 45 -3.73 -5.26 16.42
N ARG A 46 -2.54 -5.53 15.87
CA ARG A 46 -1.46 -6.29 16.53
C ARG A 46 -0.14 -5.54 16.59
N VAL A 47 0.03 -4.50 15.78
CA VAL A 47 1.29 -3.78 15.59
C VAL A 47 1.04 -2.29 15.78
N PRO A 48 1.98 -1.53 16.40
CA PRO A 48 1.89 -0.08 16.48
C PRO A 48 1.66 0.58 15.11
N SER A 49 0.79 1.59 15.06
CA SER A 49 0.41 2.29 13.82
C SER A 49 1.61 2.88 13.06
N ALA A 50 2.68 3.24 13.78
CA ALA A 50 3.93 3.71 13.19
C ALA A 50 4.56 2.69 12.22
N VAL A 51 4.56 1.40 12.59
CA VAL A 51 5.14 0.34 11.75
C VAL A 51 4.30 0.12 10.49
N VAL A 52 2.97 0.19 10.63
CA VAL A 52 2.06 0.04 9.48
C VAL A 52 2.23 1.21 8.49
N SER A 53 2.36 2.44 8.99
CA SER A 53 2.62 3.62 8.16
C SER A 53 3.95 3.51 7.39
N LEU A 54 5.00 3.00 8.04
CA LEU A 54 6.29 2.72 7.39
C LEU A 54 6.17 1.67 6.29
N LEU A 55 5.37 0.62 6.51
CA LEU A 55 5.11 -0.40 5.52
C LEU A 55 4.44 0.21 4.27
N SER A 56 3.45 1.08 4.47
CA SER A 56 2.78 1.80 3.38
C SER A 56 3.72 2.73 2.61
N MET A 57 4.67 3.39 3.28
CA MET A 57 5.69 4.20 2.60
C MET A 57 6.63 3.33 1.74
N THR A 58 6.90 2.10 2.17
CA THR A 58 7.78 1.16 1.46
C THR A 58 7.11 0.59 0.20
N GLU A 59 5.78 0.57 0.15
CA GLU A 59 5.00 0.11 -1.01
C GLU A 59 5.44 0.78 -2.32
N MET A 60 5.77 2.07 -2.27
CA MET A 60 6.28 2.80 -3.43
C MET A 60 7.60 2.24 -3.97
N LEU A 61 8.51 1.80 -3.10
CA LEU A 61 9.77 1.17 -3.52
C LEU A 61 9.51 -0.21 -4.13
N PHE A 62 8.58 -0.97 -3.55
CA PHE A 62 8.14 -2.25 -4.11
C PHE A 62 7.48 -2.08 -5.48
N ALA A 63 6.68 -1.04 -5.70
CA ALA A 63 6.06 -0.77 -6.99
C ALA A 63 7.12 -0.56 -8.08
N ILE A 64 8.16 0.23 -7.81
CA ILE A 64 9.29 0.44 -8.74
C ILE A 64 10.03 -0.87 -9.00
N PHE A 65 10.32 -1.64 -7.94
CA PHE A 65 11.00 -2.92 -8.05
C PHE A 65 10.19 -3.92 -8.90
N TRP A 66 8.89 -4.04 -8.65
CA TRP A 66 8.01 -4.93 -9.39
C TRP A 66 7.76 -4.45 -10.82
N GLY A 67 7.71 -3.14 -11.07
CA GLY A 67 7.66 -2.59 -12.42
C GLY A 67 8.89 -2.98 -13.25
N TRP A 68 10.08 -2.86 -12.65
CA TRP A 68 11.30 -3.33 -13.30
C TRP A 68 11.32 -4.85 -13.51
N TRP A 69 10.91 -5.63 -12.51
CA TRP A 69 11.00 -7.10 -12.56
C TRP A 69 9.91 -7.76 -13.42
N LEU A 70 8.64 -7.37 -13.25
CA LEU A 70 7.50 -8.00 -13.93
C LEU A 70 7.18 -7.37 -15.28
N LEU A 71 7.28 -6.05 -15.39
CA LEU A 71 6.95 -5.32 -16.62
C LEU A 71 8.19 -5.10 -17.50
N GLY A 72 9.41 -5.30 -16.97
CA GLY A 72 10.66 -5.06 -17.70
C GLY A 72 10.93 -3.57 -17.94
N GLU A 73 10.28 -2.68 -17.19
CA GLU A 73 10.47 -1.24 -17.32
C GLU A 73 11.86 -0.85 -16.85
N ILE A 74 12.64 -0.17 -17.71
CA ILE A 74 13.98 0.31 -17.34
C ILE A 74 13.81 1.60 -16.53
N PRO A 75 14.17 1.61 -15.22
CA PRO A 75 13.98 2.79 -14.38
C PRO A 75 14.81 3.95 -14.91
N THR A 76 14.17 5.10 -15.08
CA THR A 76 14.90 6.31 -15.46
C THR A 76 15.80 6.77 -14.31
N PRO A 77 16.86 7.56 -14.58
CA PRO A 77 17.68 8.13 -13.52
C PRO A 77 16.88 8.98 -12.53
N ALA A 78 15.84 9.67 -12.99
CA ALA A 78 14.94 10.43 -12.13
C ALA A 78 14.12 9.52 -11.19
N THR A 79 13.63 8.38 -11.69
CA THR A 79 12.94 7.36 -10.89
C THR A 79 13.85 6.80 -9.80
N LEU A 80 15.12 6.51 -10.13
CA LEU A 80 16.10 6.05 -9.15
C LEU A 80 16.41 7.12 -8.09
N GLY A 81 16.51 8.39 -8.49
CA GLY A 81 16.66 9.51 -7.57
C GLY A 81 15.48 9.63 -6.60
N GLY A 82 14.25 9.50 -7.11
CA GLY A 82 13.04 9.47 -6.29
C GLY A 82 13.00 8.27 -5.34
N ALA A 83 13.36 7.07 -5.82
CA ALA A 83 13.44 5.86 -5.02
C ALA A 83 14.48 6.00 -3.89
N ALA A 84 15.65 6.56 -4.17
CA ALA A 84 16.67 6.83 -3.17
C ALA A 84 16.18 7.84 -2.11
N PHE A 85 15.48 8.89 -2.53
CA PHE A 85 14.92 9.90 -1.63
C PHE A 85 13.85 9.29 -0.70
N ILE A 86 12.89 8.55 -1.25
CA ILE A 86 11.85 7.86 -0.47
C ILE A 86 12.49 6.83 0.47
N GLY A 87 13.43 6.03 -0.03
CA GLY A 87 14.14 5.05 0.78
C GLY A 87 14.87 5.69 1.96
N THR A 88 15.53 6.83 1.74
CA THR A 88 16.19 7.59 2.81
C THR A 88 15.17 8.09 3.84
N ALA A 89 14.04 8.65 3.39
CA ALA A 89 12.98 9.12 4.28
C ALA A 89 12.41 7.97 5.15
N VAL A 90 12.14 6.80 4.54
CA VAL A 90 11.65 5.61 5.27
C VAL A 90 12.66 5.17 6.32
N VAL A 91 13.95 5.10 5.99
CA VAL A 91 15.01 4.74 6.95
C VAL A 91 15.05 5.73 8.11
N LEU A 92 15.01 7.04 7.83
CA LEU A 92 15.03 8.07 8.88
C LEU A 92 13.83 7.98 9.82
N VAL A 93 12.61 7.85 9.28
CA VAL A 93 11.39 7.71 10.09
C VAL A 93 11.41 6.40 10.89
N THR A 94 11.94 5.33 10.32
CA THR A 94 12.08 4.05 11.03
C THR A 94 13.02 4.20 12.22
N LEU A 95 14.16 4.87 12.04
CA LEU A 95 15.12 5.14 13.12
C LEU A 95 14.50 6.01 14.22
N GLU A 96 13.74 7.06 13.85
CA GLU A 96 13.01 7.88 14.83
C GLU A 96 12.01 7.05 15.64
N GLY A 97 11.21 6.20 14.97
CA GLY A 97 10.25 5.32 15.63
C GLY A 97 10.92 4.36 16.62
N TRP A 98 12.07 3.78 16.25
CA TRP A 98 12.87 2.93 17.14
C TRP A 98 13.42 3.69 18.35
N VAL A 99 13.95 4.90 18.13
CA VAL A 99 14.48 5.76 19.20
C VAL A 99 13.36 6.21 20.15
N ALA A 100 12.17 6.52 19.63
CA ALA A 100 11.01 6.89 20.42
C ALA A 100 10.51 5.73 21.30
N TRP A 101 10.50 4.50 20.76
CA TRP A 101 10.17 3.29 21.52
C TRP A 101 11.14 3.03 22.67
N GLY A 102 12.44 3.29 22.48
CA GLY A 102 13.45 3.14 23.54
C GLY A 102 13.31 4.15 24.70
N LYS A 103 12.46 5.18 24.56
CA LYS A 103 12.27 6.25 25.55
C LYS A 103 10.95 6.15 26.32
N THR A 104 10.09 5.18 26.04
CA THR A 104 8.89 4.98 26.87
C THR A 104 9.32 4.51 28.26
N PRO A 105 8.97 5.24 29.33
CA PRO A 105 9.15 4.71 30.68
C PRO A 105 8.26 3.48 30.77
N LEU A 106 8.81 2.35 31.22
CA LEU A 106 8.01 1.18 31.55
C LEU A 106 6.95 1.63 32.56
N VAL A 107 5.70 1.68 32.14
CA VAL A 107 4.57 1.92 33.04
C VAL A 107 4.66 0.85 34.11
N GLU A 108 4.84 1.31 35.35
CA GLU A 108 5.00 0.51 36.56
C GLU A 108 3.98 -0.63 36.61
N ASP A 109 4.47 -1.79 37.06
CA ASP A 109 3.69 -2.97 37.44
C ASP A 109 2.38 -2.54 38.14
N PRO A 110 1.22 -3.09 37.76
CA PRO A 110 -0.01 -2.80 38.48
C PRO A 110 0.20 -3.26 39.94
N LYS A 111 0.25 -2.27 40.84
CA LYS A 111 0.36 -2.51 42.28
C LYS A 111 -0.84 -3.37 42.73
N PRO A 112 -0.61 -4.41 43.57
CA PRO A 112 -1.61 -5.43 43.89
C PRO A 112 -2.88 -4.88 44.55
#